data_AF-A0A8I0K7N3-F1
#
_entry.id   AF-A0A8I0K7N3-F1
#
_cell.length_a   1.000
_cell.length_b   1.000
_cell.length_c   1.000
_cell.angle_alpha   90.00
_cell.angle_beta   90.00
_cell.angle_gamma   90.00
#
_symmetry.space_group_name_H-M   'P 1'
#
loop_
_entity.id
_entity.type
_entity.pdbx_description
1 polymer ?
#
loop_
_entity_poly.entity_id
_entity_poly.type
_entity_poly.pdbx_seq_one_letter_code
_entity_poly.pdbx_strand_id
1 'polypeptide(L)'
;FIEIHRKIEAAIAGNSMIKGIQTGIYDLDKKLGDVEPGCLMVVAARPAMGKTTMLQLIANNVAVIQKKPALIMSGEMPKEQIAMRLCCAIAPADIGVVRNSPHLLPKEEFTAYTNAVVMLQKVPMQINDTSRPSIANIRESI
;
A
#
# COMPACT_ATOMS: atom_id res chain seq x y z
N PHE A 1 11.09 29.47 -1.09
CA PHE A 1 11.29 30.07 -2.42
C PHE A 1 12.35 29.35 -3.26
N ILE A 2 13.52 28.98 -2.72
CA ILE A 2 14.56 28.23 -3.45
C ILE A 2 14.06 26.87 -3.98
N GLU A 3 13.29 26.14 -3.17
CA GLU A 3 12.77 24.81 -3.55
C GLU A 3 11.70 24.87 -4.66
N ILE A 4 10.88 25.93 -4.65
CA ILE A 4 9.88 26.21 -5.69
C ILE A 4 10.57 26.54 -7.01
N HIS A 5 11.61 27.38 -6.97
CA HIS A 5 12.39 27.73 -8.16
C HIS A 5 13.01 26.47 -8.80
N ARG A 6 13.60 25.60 -7.98
CA ARG A 6 14.18 24.32 -8.43
C ARG A 6 13.13 23.36 -9.01
N LYS A 7 11.92 23.30 -8.45
CA LYS A 7 10.80 22.52 -9.02
C LYS A 7 10.40 23.05 -10.40
N ILE A 8 10.31 24.37 -10.55
CA ILE A 8 9.93 25.02 -11.82
C ILE A 8 11.00 24.80 -12.89
N GLU A 9 12.28 24.98 -12.56
CA GLU A 9 13.39 24.72 -13.51
C GLU A 9 13.43 23.27 -13.99
N ALA A 10 13.22 22.30 -13.09
CA ALA A 10 13.15 20.90 -13.46
C ALA A 10 11.97 20.61 -14.40
N ALA A 11 10.79 21.17 -14.11
CA ALA A 11 9.60 21.03 -14.95
C ALA A 11 9.81 21.62 -16.35
N ILE A 12 10.47 22.78 -16.45
CA ILE A 12 10.82 23.42 -17.73
C ILE A 12 11.83 22.57 -18.52
N ALA A 13 12.77 21.91 -17.83
CA ALA A 13 13.74 21.02 -18.45
C ALA A 13 13.15 19.65 -18.91
N GLY A 14 11.84 19.44 -18.75
CA GLY A 14 11.18 18.16 -19.05
C GLY A 14 11.52 17.05 -18.04
N ASN A 15 12.27 17.38 -16.98
CA ASN A 15 12.57 16.46 -15.90
C ASN A 15 11.45 16.57 -14.86
N SER A 16 10.53 15.61 -14.83
CA SER A 16 9.67 15.48 -13.67
C SER A 16 10.55 15.14 -12.48
N MET A 17 10.69 16.08 -11.54
CA MET A 17 11.15 15.75 -10.19
C MET A 17 10.04 14.91 -9.55
N ILE A 18 9.95 13.62 -9.90
CA ILE A 18 9.03 12.67 -9.28
C ILE A 18 9.51 12.46 -7.85
N LYS A 19 9.08 13.35 -6.96
CA LYS A 19 9.26 13.23 -5.51
C LYS A 19 7.96 12.91 -4.79
N GLY A 20 6.83 12.84 -5.49
CA GLY A 20 5.56 12.47 -4.90
C GLY A 20 5.28 10.97 -4.97
N ILE A 21 4.21 10.56 -4.31
CA ILE A 21 3.71 9.18 -4.26
C ILE A 21 2.50 9.07 -5.17
N GLN A 22 2.51 8.11 -6.09
CA GLN A 22 1.33 7.77 -6.90
C GLN A 22 0.47 6.73 -6.19
N THR A 23 -0.85 6.85 -6.30
CA THR A 23 -1.80 5.91 -5.70
C THR A 23 -1.81 4.56 -6.42
N GLY A 24 -1.42 4.52 -7.70
CA GLY A 24 -1.47 3.32 -8.54
C GLY A 24 -2.82 3.14 -9.24
N ILE A 25 -3.74 4.08 -9.05
CA ILE A 25 -5.03 4.12 -9.74
C ILE A 25 -4.93 5.22 -10.80
N TYR A 26 -4.77 4.82 -12.07
CA TYR A 26 -4.46 5.73 -13.17
C TYR A 26 -5.37 6.97 -13.23
N ASP A 27 -6.69 6.77 -13.19
CA ASP A 27 -7.65 7.86 -13.27
C ASP A 27 -7.62 8.79 -12.05
N LEU A 28 -7.23 8.25 -10.88
CA LEU A 28 -7.08 9.03 -9.66
C LEU A 28 -5.79 9.84 -9.70
N ASP A 29 -4.68 9.23 -10.09
CA ASP A 29 -3.37 9.88 -10.24
C ASP A 29 -3.41 10.97 -11.31
N LYS A 30 -4.17 10.77 -12.40
CA LYS A 30 -4.39 11.80 -13.41
C LYS A 30 -5.11 13.04 -12.87
N LYS A 31 -6.00 12.87 -11.89
CA LYS A 31 -6.77 13.97 -11.27
C LYS A 31 -6.04 14.63 -10.11
N LEU A 32 -5.37 13.84 -9.28
CA LEU A 32 -4.67 14.30 -8.10
C LEU A 32 -3.24 14.77 -8.38
N GLY A 33 -2.63 14.28 -9.46
CA GLY A 33 -1.19 14.30 -9.62
C GLY A 33 -0.53 13.37 -8.61
N ASP A 34 0.71 13.68 -8.23
CA ASP A 34 1.41 12.94 -7.19
C ASP A 34 1.07 13.48 -5.79
N VAL A 35 1.03 12.59 -4.80
CA VAL A 35 0.89 12.98 -3.39
C VAL A 35 2.25 13.49 -2.88
N GLU A 36 2.34 14.78 -2.59
CA GLU A 36 3.57 15.41 -2.09
C GLU A 36 3.82 15.12 -0.59
N PRO A 37 5.10 15.08 -0.14
CA PRO A 37 5.42 15.00 1.27
C PRO A 37 4.76 16.14 2.08
N GLY A 38 4.15 15.79 3.22
CA GLY A 38 3.42 16.73 4.08
C GLY A 38 1.92 16.83 3.80
N CYS A 39 1.42 16.21 2.73
CA CYS A 39 -0.02 16.12 2.46
C CYS A 39 -0.71 15.09 3.36
N LEU A 40 -1.93 15.42 3.82
CA LEU A 40 -2.86 14.49 4.47
C LEU A 40 -3.99 14.14 3.50
N MET A 41 -4.08 12.86 3.12
CA MET A 41 -5.20 12.35 2.33
C MET A 41 -6.16 11.57 3.23
N VAL A 42 -7.45 11.90 3.16
CA VAL A 42 -8.50 11.22 3.93
C VAL A 42 -9.38 10.41 2.99
N VAL A 43 -9.45 9.09 3.22
CA VAL A 43 -10.36 8.19 2.50
C VAL A 43 -11.49 7.79 3.44
N ALA A 44 -12.70 8.26 3.14
CA ALA A 44 -13.91 7.97 3.90
C ALA A 44 -14.91 7.19 3.03
N ALA A 45 -15.51 6.16 3.62
CA ALA A 45 -16.55 5.36 2.96
C ALA A 45 -17.43 4.69 4.02
N ARG A 46 -18.61 4.23 3.62
CA ARG A 46 -19.48 3.39 4.47
C ARG A 46 -18.84 2.01 4.72
N PRO A 47 -19.22 1.31 5.80
CA PRO A 47 -18.81 -0.08 6.01
C PRO A 47 -19.07 -0.94 4.76
N ALA A 48 -18.18 -1.90 4.51
CA ALA A 48 -18.22 -2.81 3.35
C ALA A 48 -18.04 -2.17 1.96
N MET A 49 -17.77 -0.87 1.84
CA MET A 49 -17.52 -0.22 0.53
C MET A 49 -16.06 -0.32 0.04
N GLY A 50 -15.23 -1.15 0.67
CA GLY A 50 -13.85 -1.41 0.20
C GLY A 50 -12.78 -0.42 0.66
N LYS A 51 -13.01 0.40 1.69
CA LYS A 51 -12.02 1.37 2.22
C LYS A 51 -10.66 0.73 2.50
N THR A 52 -10.64 -0.39 3.23
CA THR A 52 -9.40 -1.09 3.59
C THR A 52 -8.70 -1.66 2.37
N THR A 53 -9.46 -2.23 1.42
CA THR A 53 -8.92 -2.77 0.18
C THR A 53 -8.27 -1.68 -0.67
N MET A 54 -8.89 -0.51 -0.77
CA MET A 54 -8.31 0.64 -1.47
C MET A 54 -6.99 1.09 -0.84
N LEU A 55 -6.94 1.18 0.50
CA LEU A 55 -5.69 1.53 1.21
C LEU A 55 -4.60 0.48 1.00
N GLN A 56 -4.94 -0.81 1.00
CA GLN A 56 -3.99 -1.89 0.73
C GLN A 56 -3.46 -1.85 -0.70
N LEU A 57 -4.30 -1.55 -1.69
CA LEU A 57 -3.88 -1.39 -3.08
C LEU A 57 -2.86 -0.25 -3.23
N ILE A 58 -3.13 0.90 -2.61
CA ILE A 58 -2.21 2.03 -2.61
C ILE A 58 -0.89 1.64 -1.94
N ALA A 59 -0.94 1.09 -0.72
CA ALA A 59 0.26 0.67 0.00
C ALA A 59 1.09 -0.36 -0.81
N ASN A 60 0.43 -1.30 -1.48
CA ASN A 60 1.07 -2.29 -2.33
C ASN A 60 1.78 -1.61 -3.53
N ASN A 61 1.12 -0.68 -4.23
CA ASN A 61 1.76 0.08 -5.31
C ASN A 61 2.98 0.87 -4.83
N VAL A 62 2.87 1.54 -3.68
CA VAL A 62 3.97 2.32 -3.10
C VAL A 62 5.15 1.44 -2.72
N ALA A 63 4.90 0.33 -2.04
CA ALA A 63 5.97 -0.50 -1.50
C ALA A 63 6.55 -1.47 -2.55
N VAL A 64 5.73 -2.08 -3.39
CA VAL A 64 6.16 -3.10 -4.35
C VAL A 64 6.62 -2.49 -5.66
N ILE A 65 5.84 -1.58 -6.24
CA ILE A 65 6.10 -1.03 -7.58
C ILE A 65 7.07 0.15 -7.47
N GLN A 66 6.76 1.13 -6.62
CA GLN A 66 7.60 2.32 -6.44
C GLN A 66 8.80 2.08 -5.50
N LYS A 67 8.86 0.93 -4.80
CA LYS A 67 9.92 0.56 -3.84
C LYS A 67 10.16 1.62 -2.75
N LYS A 68 9.10 2.31 -2.32
CA LYS A 68 9.15 3.32 -1.26
C LYS A 68 8.64 2.72 0.07
N PRO A 69 9.21 3.12 1.21
CA PRO A 69 8.74 2.65 2.51
C PRO A 69 7.25 2.95 2.76
N ALA A 70 6.51 1.97 3.28
CA ALA A 70 5.10 2.12 3.64
C ALA A 70 4.81 1.52 5.03
N LEU A 71 4.03 2.24 5.83
CA LEU A 71 3.58 1.81 7.16
C LEU A 71 2.06 1.71 7.18
N ILE A 72 1.53 0.53 7.50
CA ILE A 72 0.09 0.29 7.69
C ILE A 72 -0.19 0.19 9.19
N MET A 73 -0.96 1.13 9.70
CA MET A 73 -1.51 1.11 11.06
C MET A 73 -2.95 0.64 11.02
N SER A 74 -3.24 -0.47 11.70
CA SER A 74 -4.57 -1.06 11.75
C SER A 74 -5.12 -1.09 13.16
N GLY A 75 -6.23 -0.38 13.40
CA GLY A 75 -6.94 -0.40 14.68
C GLY A 75 -8.08 -1.41 14.76
N GLU A 76 -8.46 -2.04 13.65
CA GLU A 76 -9.61 -2.95 13.56
C GLU A 76 -9.24 -4.38 13.13
N MET A 77 -8.26 -4.49 12.23
CA MET A 77 -7.93 -5.75 11.57
C MET A 77 -6.56 -6.26 12.03
N PRO A 78 -6.44 -7.55 12.41
CA PRO A 78 -5.15 -8.15 12.74
C PRO A 78 -4.17 -8.08 11.56
N LYS A 79 -2.88 -7.96 11.86
CA LYS A 79 -1.83 -7.87 10.83
C LYS A 79 -1.81 -9.08 9.90
N GLU A 80 -2.14 -10.28 10.38
CA GLU A 80 -2.17 -11.51 9.60
C GLU A 80 -3.25 -11.46 8.51
N GLN A 81 -4.42 -10.88 8.82
CA GLN A 81 -5.50 -10.72 7.84
C GLN A 81 -5.13 -9.69 6.76
N ILE A 82 -4.42 -8.63 7.14
CA ILE A 82 -3.93 -7.61 6.20
C ILE A 82 -2.86 -8.23 5.30
N ALA A 83 -1.90 -8.95 5.86
CA ALA A 83 -0.84 -9.62 5.11
C ALA A 83 -1.40 -10.64 4.12
N MET A 84 -2.34 -11.50 4.55
CA MET A 84 -2.99 -12.47 3.67
C MET A 84 -3.68 -11.80 2.48
N ARG A 85 -4.40 -10.68 2.71
CA ARG A 85 -5.04 -9.90 1.64
C ARG A 85 -4.02 -9.32 0.67
N LEU A 86 -2.89 -8.81 1.16
CA LEU A 86 -1.81 -8.30 0.31
C LEU A 86 -1.20 -9.41 -0.55
N CYS A 87 -0.98 -10.60 0.00
CA CYS A 87 -0.53 -11.76 -0.77
C CYS A 87 -1.53 -12.15 -1.86
N CYS A 88 -2.82 -12.22 -1.54
CA CYS A 88 -3.90 -12.53 -2.50
C CYS A 88 -4.14 -11.39 -3.52
N ALA A 89 -3.66 -10.17 -3.26
CA ALA A 89 -3.70 -9.09 -4.23
C ALA A 89 -2.59 -9.21 -5.28
N ILE A 90 -1.51 -9.92 -4.97
CA ILE A 90 -0.36 -10.14 -5.87
C ILE A 90 -0.49 -11.49 -6.59
N ALA A 91 -0.92 -12.53 -5.88
CA ALA A 91 -1.14 -13.86 -6.44
C ALA A 91 -2.63 -14.09 -6.71
N PRO A 92 -3.00 -14.75 -7.83
CA PRO A 92 -4.37 -15.15 -8.09
C PRO A 92 -4.73 -16.34 -7.18
N ALA A 93 -5.03 -16.06 -5.92
CA ALA A 93 -5.43 -17.06 -4.93
C ALA A 93 -6.72 -16.61 -4.25
N ASP A 94 -7.69 -17.53 -4.14
CA ASP A 94 -8.95 -17.24 -3.45
C ASP A 94 -8.72 -17.08 -1.95
N ILE A 95 -9.04 -15.89 -1.42
CA ILE A 95 -8.83 -15.57 0.00
C ILE A 95 -9.64 -16.45 0.96
N GLY A 96 -10.83 -16.89 0.55
CA GLY A 96 -11.68 -17.78 1.34
C GLY A 96 -11.07 -19.17 1.45
N VAL A 97 -10.52 -19.69 0.34
CA VAL A 97 -9.83 -20.97 0.32
C VAL A 97 -8.51 -20.88 1.09
N VAL A 98 -7.70 -19.84 0.88
CA VAL A 98 -6.45 -19.61 1.64
C VAL A 98 -6.72 -19.57 3.14
N ARG A 99 -7.81 -18.92 3.57
CA ARG A 99 -8.13 -18.78 4.99
C ARG A 99 -8.70 -20.05 5.62
N ASN A 100 -9.64 -20.71 4.93
CA ASN A 100 -10.47 -21.75 5.54
C ASN A 100 -10.04 -23.17 5.14
N SER A 101 -9.46 -23.34 3.97
CA SER A 101 -9.18 -24.66 3.38
C SER A 101 -7.96 -24.64 2.46
N PRO A 102 -6.77 -24.24 2.95
CA PRO A 102 -5.59 -24.07 2.11
C PRO A 102 -5.11 -25.35 1.43
N HIS A 103 -5.50 -26.52 1.94
CA HIS A 103 -5.23 -27.83 1.31
C HIS A 103 -6.05 -28.08 0.04
N LEU A 104 -7.10 -27.30 -0.20
CA LEU A 104 -7.92 -27.36 -1.42
C LEU A 104 -7.41 -26.40 -2.52
N LEU A 105 -6.40 -25.57 -2.23
CA LEU A 105 -5.82 -24.69 -3.24
C LEU A 105 -5.20 -25.52 -4.37
N PRO A 106 -5.50 -25.19 -5.63
CA PRO A 106 -4.77 -25.75 -6.75
C PRO A 106 -3.27 -25.54 -6.58
N LYS A 107 -2.47 -26.52 -7.02
CA LYS A 107 -1.01 -26.48 -6.85
C LYS A 107 -0.38 -25.22 -7.46
N GLU A 108 -0.94 -24.72 -8.56
CA GLU A 108 -0.52 -23.49 -9.24
C GLU A 108 -0.79 -22.25 -8.37
N GLU A 109 -2.00 -22.11 -7.83
CA GLU A 109 -2.36 -21.01 -6.93
C GLU A 109 -1.54 -21.03 -5.64
N PHE A 110 -1.34 -22.23 -5.06
CA PHE A 110 -0.51 -22.40 -3.87
C PHE A 110 0.93 -21.92 -4.13
N THR A 111 1.50 -22.32 -5.27
CA THR A 111 2.85 -21.90 -5.67
C THR A 111 2.92 -20.38 -5.88
N ALA A 112 1.93 -19.80 -6.56
CA ALA A 112 1.85 -18.35 -6.76
C ALA A 112 1.74 -17.60 -5.42
N TYR A 113 0.92 -18.09 -4.50
CA TYR A 113 0.76 -17.51 -3.16
C TYR A 113 2.06 -17.57 -2.36
N THR A 114 2.75 -18.72 -2.33
CA THR A 114 4.06 -18.84 -1.65
C THR A 114 5.10 -17.88 -2.25
N ASN A 115 5.11 -17.73 -3.58
CA ASN A 115 6.00 -16.76 -4.25
C ASN A 115 5.68 -15.32 -3.83
N ALA A 116 4.40 -14.96 -3.73
CA ALA A 116 3.98 -13.63 -3.25
C ALA A 116 4.42 -13.38 -1.80
N VAL A 117 4.36 -14.39 -0.92
CA VAL A 117 4.87 -14.29 0.45
C VAL A 117 6.37 -13.99 0.46
N VAL A 118 7.18 -14.74 -0.30
CA VAL A 118 8.63 -14.53 -0.40
C VAL A 118 8.96 -13.16 -0.99
N MET A 119 8.16 -12.69 -1.95
CA MET A 119 8.31 -11.37 -2.54
C MET A 119 8.04 -10.27 -1.51
N LEU A 120 6.91 -10.34 -0.80
CA LEU A 120 6.51 -9.34 0.19
C LEU A 120 7.45 -9.25 1.39
N GLN A 121 8.16 -10.32 1.75
CA GLN A 121 9.21 -10.28 2.77
C GLN A 121 10.37 -9.33 2.43
N LYS A 122 10.61 -9.04 1.15
CA LYS A 122 11.70 -8.17 0.67
C LYS A 122 11.26 -6.72 0.46
N VAL A 123 9.97 -6.45 0.63
CA VAL A 123 9.35 -5.15 0.33
C VAL A 123 9.48 -4.25 1.57
N PRO A 124 9.76 -2.95 1.41
CA PRO A 124 9.88 -2.02 2.54
C PRO A 124 8.49 -1.63 3.10
N MET A 125 7.71 -2.60 3.55
CA MET A 125 6.38 -2.41 4.11
C MET A 125 6.28 -3.01 5.50
N GLN A 126 5.75 -2.23 6.45
CA GLN A 126 5.50 -2.68 7.82
C GLN A 126 4.01 -2.60 8.15
N ILE A 127 3.52 -3.57 8.93
CA ILE A 127 2.13 -3.63 9.39
C ILE A 127 2.16 -3.69 10.91
N ASN A 128 1.46 -2.74 11.54
CA ASN A 128 1.29 -2.68 12.98
C ASN A 128 -0.22 -2.67 13.29
N ASP A 129 -0.66 -3.64 14.09
CA ASP A 129 -2.05 -3.87 14.48
C ASP A 129 -2.34 -3.51 15.94
N THR A 130 -1.53 -2.62 16.53
CA THR A 130 -1.77 -2.08 17.88
C THR A 130 -3.16 -1.46 17.95
N SER A 131 -4.01 -1.99 18.84
CA SER A 131 -5.37 -1.49 19.03
C SER A 131 -5.33 -0.05 19.57
N ARG A 132 -6.01 0.89 18.89
CA ARG A 132 -6.09 2.32 19.26
C ARG A 132 -4.71 3.00 19.42
N PRO A 133 -3.90 3.11 18.36
CA PRO A 133 -2.60 3.76 18.45
C PRO A 133 -2.77 5.26 18.70
N SER A 134 -1.97 5.83 19.60
CA SER A 134 -1.86 7.29 19.72
C SER A 134 -1.05 7.86 18.56
N ILE A 135 -1.20 9.15 18.27
CA ILE A 135 -0.38 9.85 17.26
C ILE A 135 1.12 9.72 17.60
N ALA A 136 1.47 9.71 18.89
CA ALA A 136 2.84 9.50 19.34
C ALA A 136 3.36 8.12 18.96
N ASN A 137 2.57 7.05 19.17
CA ASN A 137 2.96 5.69 18.77
C ASN A 137 3.13 5.55 17.26
N ILE A 138 2.28 6.21 16.47
CA ILE A 138 2.41 6.22 15.01
C ILE A 138 3.74 6.86 14.61
N ARG A 139 4.12 7.99 15.25
CA ARG A 139 5.36 8.71 14.96
C ARG A 139 6.63 7.94 15.37
N GLU A 140 6.57 7.16 16.44
CA GLU A 140 7.68 6.31 16.91
C GLU A 140 7.89 5.05 16.05
N SER A 141 6.88 4.65 15.28
CA SER A 141 6.93 3.46 14.43
C SER A 141 7.54 3.73 13.04
N ILE A 142 8.06 4.93 12.81
CA ILE A 142 8.64 5.39 11.53
C ILE A 142 10.16 5.39 11.61
#